data_AF-A0A4Q5ZJE7-F1
#
_entry.id   AF-A0A4Q5ZJE7-F1
#
_cell.length_a   1.000
_cell.length_b   1.000
_cell.length_c   1.000
_cell.angle_alpha   90.00
_cell.angle_beta   90.00
_cell.angle_gamma   90.00
#
_symmetry.space_group_name_H-M   'P 1'
#
loop_
_entity.id
_entity.type
_entity.pdbx_description
1 polymer ?
#
loop_
_entity_poly.entity_id
_entity_poly.type
_entity_poly.pdbx_seq_one_letter_code
_entity_poly.pdbx_strand_id
1 'polypeptide(L)'
;MSAPRCLYCYQTLDREQVDLHPKCSKRFFGTERAPLFDYTGAEMQQLAQQIVARSIAVTGVQPKLSLQLQKDRSGGNDFRLTIVGLWGSFILKPPSPDYRNLPENEDLTMHLAAHFGIETAEHSLIRFSTGELAYITRRFDRTKKGKLALEDFCQISETLTADKYRGSMEKIGKLLRQLSSRPGLDAITLFE
;
A
#
# COMPACT_ATOMS: atom_id res chain seq x y z
N MET A 1 6.93 -27.81 11.28
CA MET A 1 6.30 -26.53 10.93
C MET A 1 7.40 -25.48 10.84
N SER A 2 7.46 -24.71 9.75
CA SER A 2 8.42 -23.60 9.64
C SER A 2 8.13 -22.54 10.71
N ALA A 3 9.16 -21.93 11.27
CA ALA A 3 9.00 -20.82 12.20
C ALA A 3 8.19 -19.69 11.54
N PRO A 4 7.29 -19.00 12.28
CA PRO A 4 6.55 -17.87 11.75
C PRO A 4 7.51 -16.77 11.30
N ARG A 5 7.16 -16.08 10.21
CA ARG A 5 7.97 -15.00 9.62
C ARG A 5 7.24 -13.67 9.72
N CYS A 6 8.03 -12.62 9.90
CA CYS A 6 7.55 -11.25 9.93
C CYS A 6 6.99 -10.83 8.56
N LEU A 7 5.76 -10.33 8.56
CA LEU A 7 5.02 -9.84 7.39
C LEU A 7 5.59 -8.55 6.76
N TYR A 8 6.67 -8.01 7.33
CA TYR A 8 7.35 -6.81 6.84
C TYR A 8 8.80 -7.05 6.40
N CYS A 9 9.55 -7.93 7.08
CA CYS A 9 10.98 -8.13 6.75
C CYS A 9 11.34 -9.58 6.41
N TYR A 10 10.36 -10.49 6.45
CA TYR A 10 10.49 -11.93 6.19
C TYR A 10 11.46 -12.70 7.10
N GLN A 11 12.05 -12.04 8.10
CA GLN A 11 12.87 -12.70 9.12
C GLN A 11 11.97 -13.46 10.10
N THR A 12 12.52 -14.49 10.75
CA THR A 12 11.80 -15.30 11.74
C THR A 12 11.36 -14.47 12.93
N LEU A 13 10.16 -14.76 13.42
CA LEU A 13 9.58 -14.18 14.64
C LEU A 13 9.95 -15.03 15.86
N ASP A 14 10.14 -14.37 17.00
CA ASP A 14 10.27 -15.04 18.30
C ASP A 14 8.90 -15.56 18.77
N ARG A 15 8.89 -16.49 19.74
CA ARG A 15 7.67 -17.20 20.18
C ARG A 15 6.51 -16.30 20.62
N GLU A 16 6.80 -15.10 21.09
CA GLU A 16 5.80 -14.14 21.60
C GLU A 16 5.36 -13.10 20.56
N GLN A 17 6.04 -13.06 19.41
CA GLN A 17 5.78 -12.07 18.37
C GLN A 17 4.76 -12.60 17.37
N VAL A 18 3.76 -11.78 17.06
CA VAL A 18 2.69 -12.11 16.12
C VAL A 18 2.78 -11.21 14.91
N ASP A 19 2.89 -11.81 13.73
CA ASP A 19 2.94 -11.20 12.40
C ASP A 19 4.07 -10.18 12.14
N LEU A 20 4.49 -9.36 13.10
CA LEU A 20 5.51 -8.31 12.94
C LEU A 20 6.47 -8.25 14.13
N HIS A 21 7.75 -8.00 13.87
CA HIS A 21 8.68 -7.58 14.93
C HIS A 21 8.28 -6.20 15.46
N PRO A 22 8.52 -5.90 16.75
CA PRO A 22 8.26 -4.57 17.29
C PRO A 22 8.97 -3.44 16.53
N LYS A 23 10.22 -3.68 16.12
CA LYS A 23 10.99 -2.75 15.27
C LYS A 23 10.38 -2.53 13.88
N CYS A 24 9.82 -3.58 13.28
CA CYS A 24 9.21 -3.51 11.96
C CYS A 24 7.87 -2.77 12.02
N SER A 25 7.08 -3.05 13.05
CA SER A 25 5.86 -2.31 13.33
C SER A 25 6.15 -0.83 13.60
N LYS A 26 7.18 -0.52 14.40
CA LYS A 26 7.56 0.87 14.69
C LYS A 26 8.00 1.62 13.44
N ARG A 27 8.72 0.95 12.53
CA ARG A 27 9.10 1.53 11.24
C ARG A 27 7.87 1.82 10.37
N PHE A 28 6.99 0.84 10.20
CA PHE A 28 5.90 0.91 9.23
C PHE A 28 4.61 1.59 9.74
N PHE A 29 4.30 1.49 11.02
CA PHE A 29 3.12 2.11 11.64
C PHE A 29 3.46 3.25 12.61
N GLY A 30 4.72 3.36 13.05
CA GLY A 30 5.12 4.31 14.09
C GLY A 30 4.87 3.79 15.52
N THR A 31 4.44 2.54 15.67
CA THR A 31 4.02 1.92 16.94
C THR A 31 4.74 0.59 17.14
N GLU A 32 5.11 0.24 18.38
CA GLU A 32 5.83 -1.02 18.64
C GLU A 32 4.94 -2.26 18.50
N ARG A 33 3.62 -2.09 18.66
CA ARG A 33 2.64 -3.13 18.38
C ARG A 33 1.95 -2.83 17.07
N ALA A 34 1.72 -3.88 16.28
CA ALA A 34 0.92 -3.79 15.06
C ALA A 34 -0.47 -3.23 15.43
N PRO A 35 -0.95 -2.17 14.75
CA PRO A 35 -2.27 -1.62 15.00
C PRO A 35 -3.35 -2.67 14.75
N LEU A 36 -4.43 -2.63 15.53
CA LEU A 36 -5.56 -3.52 15.30
C LEU A 36 -6.24 -3.19 13.96
N PHE A 37 -6.54 -4.25 13.21
CA PHE A 37 -7.42 -4.19 12.04
C PHE A 37 -8.56 -5.20 12.24
N ASP A 38 -9.27 -5.05 13.36
CA ASP A 38 -10.41 -5.88 13.69
C ASP A 38 -11.67 -5.29 13.08
N TYR A 39 -11.89 -5.63 11.81
CA TYR A 39 -13.16 -5.47 11.15
C TYR A 39 -13.96 -6.76 11.33
N THR A 40 -15.08 -6.68 12.04
CA THR A 40 -16.02 -7.79 12.25
C THR A 40 -16.67 -8.22 10.94
N GLY A 41 -17.32 -9.40 10.90
CA GLY A 41 -18.00 -9.88 9.68
C GLY A 41 -19.01 -8.88 9.08
N ALA A 42 -19.73 -8.13 9.92
CA ALA A 42 -20.65 -7.08 9.48
C ALA A 42 -19.91 -5.85 8.92
N GLU A 43 -18.80 -5.47 9.54
CA GLU A 43 -17.97 -4.36 9.04
C GLU A 43 -17.17 -4.77 7.80
N MET A 44 -16.86 -6.06 7.62
CA MET A 44 -16.30 -6.64 6.39
C MET A 44 -17.31 -6.63 5.24
N GLN A 45 -18.62 -6.82 5.51
CA GLN A 45 -19.66 -6.59 4.51
C GLN A 45 -19.77 -5.11 4.11
N GLN A 46 -19.71 -4.19 5.08
CA GLN A 46 -19.61 -2.76 4.77
C GLN A 46 -18.33 -2.43 4.00
N LEU A 47 -17.22 -3.11 4.32
CA LEU A 47 -15.96 -2.96 3.62
C LEU A 47 -16.08 -3.40 2.16
N ALA A 48 -16.71 -4.55 1.93
CA ALA A 48 -17.01 -5.05 0.59
C ALA A 48 -17.92 -4.08 -0.19
N GLN A 49 -18.95 -3.53 0.45
CA GLN A 49 -19.81 -2.50 -0.14
C GLN A 49 -19.02 -1.22 -0.48
N GLN A 50 -18.13 -0.77 0.42
CA GLN A 50 -17.28 0.40 0.18
C GLN A 50 -16.25 0.14 -0.90
N ILE A 51 -15.69 -1.06 -1.00
CA ILE A 51 -14.82 -1.49 -2.09
C ILE A 51 -15.57 -1.35 -3.42
N VAL A 52 -16.78 -1.88 -3.52
CA VAL A 52 -17.60 -1.80 -4.74
C VAL A 52 -17.93 -0.34 -5.07
N ALA A 53 -18.37 0.45 -4.09
CA ALA A 53 -18.77 1.85 -4.28
C ALA A 53 -17.59 2.79 -4.57
N ARG A 54 -16.41 2.55 -3.96
CA ARG A 54 -15.22 3.43 -4.04
C ARG A 54 -14.17 2.95 -5.03
N SER A 55 -14.38 1.85 -5.74
CA SER A 55 -13.61 1.52 -6.96
C SER A 55 -13.69 2.64 -8.02
N ILE A 56 -14.51 3.68 -7.79
CA ILE A 56 -14.61 4.92 -8.56
C ILE A 56 -13.57 5.99 -8.12
N ALA A 57 -13.11 6.03 -6.86
CA ALA A 57 -12.42 7.19 -6.28
C ALA A 57 -10.87 7.10 -6.26
N VAL A 58 -10.29 5.93 -6.49
CA VAL A 58 -8.83 5.74 -6.58
C VAL A 58 -8.54 4.87 -7.80
N THR A 59 -7.73 5.37 -8.73
CA THR A 59 -7.49 4.76 -10.05
C THR A 59 -6.96 3.33 -9.95
N GLY A 60 -7.41 2.44 -10.84
CA GLY A 60 -7.01 1.03 -10.88
C GLY A 60 -8.20 0.07 -10.84
N VAL A 61 -8.03 -1.13 -11.40
CA VAL A 61 -9.10 -2.15 -11.49
C VAL A 61 -9.29 -2.91 -10.17
N GLN A 62 -8.23 -2.98 -9.36
CA GLN A 62 -8.25 -3.69 -8.08
C GLN A 62 -8.89 -2.84 -6.97
N PRO A 63 -9.79 -3.43 -6.16
CA PRO A 63 -10.25 -2.88 -4.89
C PRO A 63 -9.15 -2.27 -4.05
N LYS A 64 -9.40 -1.07 -3.51
CA LYS A 64 -8.45 -0.42 -2.60
C LYS A 64 -9.16 0.49 -1.61
N LEU A 65 -8.60 0.55 -0.41
CA LEU A 65 -9.17 1.25 0.73
C LEU A 65 -8.15 2.20 1.30
N SER A 66 -8.58 3.41 1.62
CA SER A 66 -7.76 4.41 2.28
C SER A 66 -7.92 4.25 3.78
N LEU A 67 -6.82 4.02 4.49
CA LEU A 67 -6.82 3.80 5.94
C LEU A 67 -6.04 4.88 6.69
N GLN A 68 -6.43 5.15 7.92
CA GLN A 68 -5.75 6.05 8.85
C GLN A 68 -5.46 5.35 10.16
N LEU A 69 -4.30 5.64 10.74
CA LEU A 69 -3.99 5.22 12.10
C LEU A 69 -4.69 6.15 13.10
N GLN A 70 -5.46 5.57 14.02
CA GLN A 70 -6.14 6.29 15.09
C GLN A 70 -5.78 5.70 16.45
N LYS A 71 -5.72 6.55 17.47
CA LYS A 71 -5.48 6.09 18.85
C LYS A 71 -6.69 5.30 19.33
N ASP A 72 -6.45 4.08 19.77
CA ASP A 72 -7.49 3.25 20.37
C ASP A 72 -7.66 3.63 21.84
N ARG A 73 -8.90 3.90 22.25
CA ARG A 73 -9.26 4.36 23.60
C ARG A 73 -9.60 3.19 24.53
N SER A 74 -9.54 1.96 24.03
CA SER A 74 -10.06 0.74 24.68
C SER A 74 -9.00 -0.02 25.51
N GLY A 75 -7.77 0.49 25.58
CA GLY A 75 -6.79 0.13 26.62
C GLY A 75 -5.87 -1.06 26.36
N GLY A 76 -6.01 -1.82 25.26
CA GLY A 76 -5.19 -3.01 24.98
C GLY A 76 -4.07 -2.83 23.95
N ASN A 77 -4.36 -2.06 22.90
CA ASN A 77 -3.41 -1.70 21.84
C ASN A 77 -3.53 -0.18 21.64
N ASP A 78 -2.44 0.56 21.48
CA ASP A 78 -2.52 2.03 21.50
C ASP A 78 -3.17 2.59 20.23
N PHE A 79 -3.21 1.83 19.14
CA PHE A 79 -3.68 2.29 17.84
C PHE A 79 -4.42 1.24 17.04
N ARG A 80 -5.34 1.70 16.19
CA ARG A 80 -6.09 0.89 15.22
C ARG A 80 -6.11 1.55 13.85
N LEU A 81 -6.21 0.72 12.82
CA LEU A 81 -6.39 1.17 11.43
C LEU A 81 -7.89 1.35 11.16
N THR A 82 -8.28 2.54 10.74
CA THR A 82 -9.66 2.85 10.37
C THR A 82 -9.79 3.25 8.92
N ILE A 83 -10.86 2.81 8.26
CA ILE A 83 -11.17 3.23 6.90
C ILE A 83 -11.63 4.68 6.91
N VAL A 84 -11.02 5.47 6.04
CA VAL A 84 -11.32 6.88 5.86
C VAL A 84 -11.53 7.16 4.38
N GLY A 85 -11.94 8.39 4.05
CA GLY A 85 -11.98 8.86 2.66
C GLY A 85 -10.59 9.06 2.06
N LEU A 86 -10.45 10.01 1.13
CA LEU A 86 -9.20 10.25 0.38
C LEU A 86 -7.98 10.71 1.21
N TRP A 87 -8.15 10.88 2.53
CA TRP A 87 -7.17 11.50 3.43
C TRP A 87 -6.31 10.51 4.22
N GLY A 88 -6.59 9.21 4.12
CA GLY A 88 -5.84 8.18 4.83
C GLY A 88 -4.36 8.18 4.49
N SER A 89 -3.54 7.79 5.47
CA SER A 89 -2.08 7.67 5.35
C SER A 89 -1.63 6.35 4.72
N PHE A 90 -2.53 5.37 4.62
CA PHE A 90 -2.26 4.05 4.07
C PHE A 90 -3.26 3.68 2.98
N ILE A 91 -2.85 2.82 2.07
CA ILE A 91 -3.71 2.16 1.10
C ILE A 91 -3.66 0.66 1.37
N LEU A 92 -4.82 0.06 1.61
CA LEU A 92 -4.99 -1.38 1.76
C LEU A 92 -5.61 -1.97 0.50
N LYS A 93 -5.01 -3.05 0.02
CA LYS A 93 -5.48 -3.88 -1.08
C LYS A 93 -5.86 -5.26 -0.53
N PRO A 94 -7.16 -5.60 -0.52
CA PRO A 94 -7.65 -6.83 0.08
C PRO A 94 -7.24 -8.07 -0.76
N PRO A 95 -7.37 -9.28 -0.19
CA PRO A 95 -7.30 -10.51 -0.97
C PRO A 95 -8.35 -10.51 -2.08
N SER A 96 -8.04 -11.22 -3.17
CA SER A 96 -8.94 -11.37 -4.31
C SER A 96 -9.49 -12.81 -4.36
N PRO A 97 -10.79 -13.00 -4.60
CA PRO A 97 -11.35 -14.33 -4.83
C PRO A 97 -10.90 -14.92 -6.18
N ASP A 98 -10.60 -14.06 -7.16
CA ASP A 98 -10.22 -14.46 -8.51
C ASP A 98 -8.72 -14.81 -8.62
N TYR A 99 -7.90 -14.18 -7.78
CA TYR A 99 -6.44 -14.31 -7.83
C TYR A 99 -5.89 -14.72 -6.47
N ARG A 100 -5.54 -16.01 -6.36
CA ARG A 100 -4.92 -16.59 -5.17
C ARG A 100 -3.59 -15.90 -4.86
N ASN A 101 -3.37 -15.57 -3.59
CA ASN A 101 -2.15 -14.96 -3.07
C ASN A 101 -1.79 -13.61 -3.72
N LEU A 102 -2.78 -12.87 -4.26
CA LEU A 102 -2.53 -11.58 -4.93
C LEU A 102 -1.81 -10.56 -4.02
N PRO A 103 -2.20 -10.38 -2.74
CA PRO A 103 -1.47 -9.54 -1.80
C PRO A 103 0.00 -9.93 -1.61
N GLU A 104 0.25 -11.22 -1.42
CA GLU A 104 1.59 -11.76 -1.20
C GLU A 104 2.46 -11.64 -2.45
N ASN A 105 1.87 -11.79 -3.64
CA ASN A 105 2.57 -11.56 -4.90
C ASN A 105 3.02 -10.09 -5.04
N GLU A 106 2.16 -9.14 -4.68
CA GLU A 106 2.51 -7.73 -4.68
C GLU A 106 3.62 -7.43 -3.66
N ASP A 107 3.48 -7.94 -2.42
CA ASP A 107 4.49 -7.76 -1.35
C ASP A 107 5.85 -8.35 -1.73
N LEU A 108 5.88 -9.54 -2.32
CA LEU A 108 7.11 -10.17 -2.82
C LEU A 108 7.76 -9.35 -3.93
N THR A 109 6.98 -8.86 -4.88
CA THR A 109 7.49 -8.08 -6.02
C THR A 109 8.11 -6.77 -5.54
N MET A 110 7.47 -6.10 -4.58
CA MET A 110 7.98 -4.86 -4.01
C MET A 110 9.26 -5.09 -3.18
N HIS A 111 9.32 -6.17 -2.39
CA HIS A 111 10.56 -6.58 -1.72
C HIS A 111 11.70 -6.85 -2.70
N LEU A 112 11.40 -7.52 -3.83
CA LEU A 112 12.39 -7.83 -4.85
C LEU A 112 12.91 -6.55 -5.52
N ALA A 113 12.01 -5.62 -5.87
CA ALA A 113 12.38 -4.32 -6.43
C ALA A 113 13.30 -3.55 -5.48
N ALA A 114 12.94 -3.47 -4.20
CA ALA A 114 13.78 -2.81 -3.18
C ALA A 114 15.15 -3.49 -3.00
N HIS A 115 15.22 -4.82 -3.12
CA HIS A 115 16.48 -5.56 -3.06
C HIS A 115 17.42 -5.21 -4.21
N PHE A 116 16.87 -4.89 -5.39
CA PHE A 116 17.64 -4.41 -6.54
C PHE A 116 17.85 -2.89 -6.57
N GLY A 117 17.49 -2.18 -5.50
CA GLY A 117 17.73 -0.74 -5.38
C GLY A 117 16.69 0.14 -6.10
N ILE A 118 15.60 -0.43 -6.60
CA ILE A 118 14.47 0.34 -7.14
C ILE A 118 13.73 0.98 -5.97
N GLU A 119 13.47 2.28 -6.05
CA GLU A 119 12.72 2.98 -5.02
C GLU A 119 11.25 2.51 -5.00
N THR A 120 10.81 2.01 -3.84
CA THR A 120 9.46 1.53 -3.63
C THR A 120 8.76 2.30 -2.51
N ALA A 121 7.44 2.39 -2.57
CA ALA A 121 6.65 2.81 -1.41
C ALA A 121 6.91 1.86 -0.23
N GLU A 122 6.87 2.36 1.01
CA GLU A 122 6.90 1.45 2.17
C GLU A 122 5.65 0.56 2.15
N HIS A 123 5.82 -0.74 2.36
CA HIS A 123 4.73 -1.71 2.33
C HIS A 123 4.91 -2.81 3.38
N SER A 124 3.83 -3.56 3.62
CA SER A 124 3.78 -4.71 4.51
C SER A 124 2.61 -5.60 4.09
N LEU A 125 2.58 -6.83 4.59
CA LEU A 125 1.34 -7.58 4.72
C LEU A 125 0.68 -7.33 6.08
N ILE A 126 -0.63 -7.52 6.12
CA ILE A 126 -1.49 -7.43 7.29
C ILE A 126 -2.46 -8.61 7.24
N ARG A 127 -2.76 -9.19 8.41
CA ARG A 127 -3.70 -10.30 8.53
C ARG A 127 -5.06 -9.81 8.98
N PHE A 128 -6.11 -10.27 8.31
CA PHE A 128 -7.49 -10.11 8.76
C PHE A 128 -7.78 -11.07 9.92
N SER A 129 -8.81 -10.77 10.71
CA SER A 129 -9.28 -11.67 11.77
C SER A 129 -9.69 -13.06 11.26
N THR A 130 -10.04 -13.16 9.96
CA THR A 130 -10.31 -14.41 9.24
C THR A 130 -9.05 -15.21 8.85
N GLY A 131 -7.86 -14.64 9.03
CA GLY A 131 -6.57 -15.25 8.74
C GLY A 131 -5.98 -14.90 7.36
N GLU A 132 -6.80 -14.37 6.45
CA GLU A 132 -6.40 -13.94 5.11
C GLU A 132 -5.43 -12.75 5.17
N LEU A 133 -4.51 -12.69 4.21
CA LEU A 133 -3.55 -11.59 4.10
C LEU A 133 -4.07 -10.50 3.15
N ALA A 134 -3.76 -9.26 3.48
CA ALA A 134 -3.98 -8.09 2.64
C ALA A 134 -2.66 -7.32 2.51
N TYR A 135 -2.49 -6.64 1.38
CA TYR A 135 -1.34 -5.79 1.13
C TYR A 135 -1.65 -4.40 1.63
N ILE A 136 -0.71 -3.79 2.36
CA ILE A 136 -0.84 -2.42 2.82
C ILE A 136 0.41 -1.63 2.45
N THR A 137 0.21 -0.42 1.94
CA THR A 137 1.30 0.50 1.64
C THR A 137 1.07 1.85 2.28
N ARG A 138 2.16 2.49 2.72
CA ARG A 138 2.13 3.87 3.20
C ARG A 138 2.15 4.81 2.00
N ARG A 139 1.27 5.80 2.02
CA ARG A 139 1.18 6.80 0.95
C ARG A 139 2.39 7.73 0.97
N PHE A 140 3.14 7.76 -0.12
CA PHE A 140 4.26 8.69 -0.31
C PHE A 140 3.82 10.11 -0.65
N ASP A 141 2.56 10.32 -1.07
CA ASP A 141 1.96 11.64 -1.26
C ASP A 141 1.39 12.26 0.03
N ARG A 142 1.74 11.72 1.21
CA ARG A 142 1.34 12.22 2.52
C ARG A 142 2.57 12.50 3.38
N THR A 143 2.66 13.73 3.90
CA THR A 143 3.73 14.16 4.81
C THR A 143 3.15 14.78 6.07
N LYS A 144 3.99 15.03 7.09
CA LYS A 144 3.60 15.78 8.29
C LYS A 144 3.11 17.20 7.99
N LYS A 145 3.51 17.77 6.84
CA LYS A 145 3.11 19.13 6.40
C LYS A 145 1.81 19.12 5.58
N GLY A 146 1.30 17.94 5.21
CA GLY A 146 0.10 17.78 4.41
C GLY A 146 0.31 16.90 3.17
N LYS A 147 -0.68 16.96 2.28
CA LYS A 147 -0.70 16.22 1.01
C LYS A 147 0.27 16.85 0.00
N LEU A 148 1.04 16.01 -0.67
CA LEU A 148 1.81 16.42 -1.85
C LEU A 148 0.91 16.33 -3.09
N ALA A 149 1.08 17.27 -4.02
CA ALA A 149 0.48 17.13 -5.34
C ALA A 149 1.14 15.95 -6.06
N LEU A 150 0.30 15.06 -6.60
CA LEU A 150 0.74 13.87 -7.31
C LEU A 150 -0.22 13.64 -8.47
N GLU A 151 0.36 13.45 -9.66
CA GLU A 151 -0.35 13.10 -10.89
C GLU A 151 0.30 11.88 -11.51
N ASP A 152 -0.50 11.04 -12.16
CA ASP A 152 0.01 9.91 -12.94
C ASP A 152 0.33 10.32 -14.40
N PHE A 153 0.96 9.41 -15.14
CA PHE A 153 1.33 9.66 -16.53
C PHE A 153 0.12 9.82 -17.47
N CYS A 154 -1.06 9.31 -17.15
CA CYS A 154 -2.26 9.57 -17.95
C CYS A 154 -2.67 11.03 -17.80
N GLN A 155 -2.70 11.55 -16.56
CA GLN A 155 -3.07 12.93 -16.27
C GLN A 155 -2.13 13.93 -16.95
N ILE A 156 -0.81 13.81 -16.76
CA ILE A 156 0.15 14.77 -17.34
C ILE A 156 0.33 14.61 -18.84
N SER A 157 -0.14 13.52 -19.43
CA SER A 157 -0.16 13.32 -20.88
C SER A 157 -1.53 13.59 -21.50
N GLU A 158 -2.47 14.09 -20.71
CA GLU A 158 -3.87 14.35 -21.07
C GLU A 158 -4.54 13.13 -21.74
N THR A 159 -4.09 11.93 -21.38
CA THR A 159 -4.62 10.67 -21.89
C THR A 159 -5.77 10.22 -20.99
N LEU A 160 -6.92 9.92 -21.61
CA LEU A 160 -8.06 9.37 -20.89
C LEU A 160 -7.69 8.08 -20.17
N THR A 161 -8.18 7.86 -18.95
CA THR A 161 -7.89 6.66 -18.16
C THR A 161 -8.28 5.35 -18.88
N ALA A 162 -9.31 5.40 -19.75
CA ALA A 162 -9.71 4.27 -20.60
C ALA A 162 -8.61 3.88 -21.60
N ASP A 163 -7.80 4.84 -22.04
CA ASP A 163 -6.70 4.67 -22.99
C ASP A 163 -5.34 4.48 -22.30
N LYS A 164 -5.31 4.16 -20.99
CA LYS A 164 -4.05 4.02 -20.22
C LYS A 164 -3.05 3.00 -20.81
N TYR A 165 -3.52 2.07 -21.63
CA TYR A 165 -2.68 1.07 -22.32
C TYR A 165 -2.24 1.51 -23.73
N ARG A 166 -2.69 2.68 -24.21
CA ARG A 166 -2.33 3.25 -25.51
C ARG A 166 -1.18 4.26 -25.37
N GLY A 167 -0.16 3.87 -24.63
CA GLY A 167 1.07 4.64 -24.40
C GLY A 167 2.31 3.86 -24.84
N SER A 168 3.46 4.52 -24.75
CA SER A 168 4.77 3.88 -24.97
C SER A 168 5.78 4.43 -23.98
N MET A 169 6.81 3.64 -23.65
CA MET A 169 7.94 4.12 -22.84
C MET A 169 8.62 5.33 -23.47
N GLU A 170 8.64 5.41 -24.81
CA GLU A 170 9.13 6.58 -25.54
C GLU A 170 8.30 7.84 -25.24
N LYS A 171 6.97 7.74 -25.26
CA LYS A 171 6.06 8.85 -24.91
C LYS A 171 6.32 9.31 -23.47
N ILE A 172 6.43 8.37 -22.54
CA ILE A 172 6.71 8.66 -21.12
C ILE A 172 8.08 9.33 -20.96
N GLY A 173 9.13 8.80 -21.60
CA GLY A 173 10.47 9.37 -21.54
C GLY A 173 10.54 10.79 -22.13
N LYS A 174 9.82 11.08 -23.22
CA LYS A 174 9.72 12.45 -23.78
C LYS A 174 9.03 13.41 -22.83
N LEU A 175 7.89 13.01 -22.24
CA LEU A 175 7.16 13.83 -21.27
C LEU A 175 8.00 14.11 -20.03
N LEU A 176 8.68 13.09 -19.50
CA LEU A 176 9.56 13.21 -18.35
C LEU A 176 10.70 14.21 -18.63
N ARG A 177 11.34 14.12 -19.80
CA ARG A 177 12.39 15.09 -20.20
C ARG A 177 11.87 16.53 -20.30
N GLN A 178 10.60 16.72 -20.67
CA GLN A 178 9.99 18.03 -20.83
C GLN A 178 9.51 18.63 -19.50
N LEU A 179 8.95 17.82 -18.60
CA LEU A 179 8.23 18.29 -17.42
C LEU A 179 9.05 18.18 -16.12
N SER A 180 10.03 17.27 -16.06
CA SER A 180 10.84 17.10 -14.85
C SER A 180 11.79 18.28 -14.63
N SER A 181 11.99 18.64 -13.36
CA SER A 181 13.03 19.57 -12.93
C SER A 181 14.44 18.95 -12.89
N ARG A 182 14.54 17.61 -13.00
CA ARG A 182 15.78 16.82 -12.98
C ARG A 182 15.77 15.74 -14.06
N PRO A 183 15.57 16.11 -15.34
CA PRO A 183 15.23 15.17 -16.41
C PRO A 183 16.29 14.10 -16.68
N GLY A 184 17.58 14.38 -16.45
CA GLY A 184 18.65 13.41 -16.61
C GLY A 184 18.59 12.28 -15.58
N LEU A 185 18.34 12.62 -14.30
CA LEU A 185 18.27 11.63 -13.23
C LEU A 185 16.98 10.83 -13.31
N ASP A 186 15.85 11.49 -13.58
CA ASP A 186 14.58 10.80 -13.72
C ASP A 186 14.54 9.88 -14.96
N ALA A 187 15.31 10.21 -16.00
CA ALA A 187 15.48 9.33 -17.16
C ALA A 187 16.30 8.08 -16.82
N ILE A 188 17.37 8.23 -16.03
CA ILE A 188 18.12 7.08 -15.50
C ILE A 188 17.16 6.21 -14.69
N THR A 189 16.44 6.76 -13.72
CA THR A 189 15.47 6.02 -12.90
C THR A 189 14.39 5.28 -13.73
N LEU A 190 13.98 5.82 -14.88
CA LEU A 190 12.97 5.19 -15.73
C LEU A 190 13.52 4.02 -16.56
N PHE A 191 14.79 4.06 -16.96
CA PHE A 191 15.37 3.14 -17.94
C PHE A 191 16.45 2.20 -17.39
N GLU A 192 17.04 2.51 -16.24
CA GLU A 192 18.17 1.81 -15.60
C GLU A 192 17.81 1.41 -14.17
#